data_AF-A0A858RCK4-F1
#
_entry.id   AF-A0A858RCK4-F1
#
_cell.length_a   1.000
_cell.length_b   1.000
_cell.length_c   1.000
_cell.angle_alpha   90.00
_cell.angle_beta   90.00
_cell.angle_gamma   90.00
#
_symmetry.space_group_name_H-M   'P 1'
#
loop_
_entity.id
_entity.type
_entity.pdbx_description
1 polymer ?
#
loop_
_entity_poly.entity_id
_entity_poly.type
_entity_poly.pdbx_seq_one_letter_code
_entity_poly.pdbx_strand_id
1 'polypeptide(L)'
;MAVQPNKRSILLGAGGLLILALGGFVAWERAGAFADDSGQDQRQASLESAAAPAKSDKDRSKPARSDREFQQLADKWYQEIVEKHPELAINFKDVPDDQNGFLQLLNFTDRFGQYGADGLPLPENIRAILDGKQPWDPAAMANWLEENRALFDEIVAIGLLPDQSVKGIDMDRLKFFSARLPYDCNRLLLAHARMAMEGGDEAGALQSTRAALGISDHLGEIEMPSLLSETVSLLVGQSTRKTIFDHMAAAEGSDLAAWQELLTRNQHTPEDLARVFLGEWHHSTRSFLLPALLGDPRSLPMMVDNSGREPEPVQKIHDPDAVLAAQIAYFTQITANMKESTVGEIPGLSVNPVDTTGLSKDGAAVLDMLFKGSAAWSKGWTRSQTDAAILNAALQAASGGEVPLEPYTGKPFIIDQEAGTIRVPEDPWFESMNYQPVKIPVLKQR
;
A
#
# COMPACT_ATOMS: atom_id res chain seq x y z
N MET A 1 -21.67 -8.30 48.21
CA MET A 1 -22.40 -8.01 46.95
C MET A 1 -21.50 -7.15 46.09
N ALA A 2 -20.78 -7.76 45.15
CA ALA A 2 -19.89 -7.08 44.23
C ALA A 2 -20.59 -6.98 42.86
N VAL A 3 -20.72 -5.77 42.35
CA VAL A 3 -21.30 -5.48 41.03
C VAL A 3 -20.19 -5.66 40.00
N GLN A 4 -20.37 -6.61 39.06
CA GLN A 4 -19.49 -6.78 37.91
C GLN A 4 -19.74 -5.68 36.87
N PRO A 5 -18.71 -5.14 36.20
CA PRO A 5 -18.90 -4.29 35.03
C PRO A 5 -19.08 -5.14 33.76
N ASN A 6 -20.17 -4.86 33.04
CA ASN A 6 -20.51 -5.45 31.75
C ASN A 6 -19.47 -5.08 30.68
N LYS A 7 -18.91 -6.10 30.01
CA LYS A 7 -18.21 -5.96 28.72
C LYS A 7 -19.26 -5.69 27.63
N ARG A 8 -19.30 -4.48 27.09
CA ARG A 8 -19.94 -4.21 25.79
C ARG A 8 -18.86 -4.28 24.71
N SER A 9 -19.00 -5.30 23.87
CA SER A 9 -18.34 -5.43 22.57
C SER A 9 -18.74 -4.27 21.67
N ILE A 10 -17.75 -3.54 21.15
CA ILE A 10 -17.90 -2.56 20.07
C ILE A 10 -17.36 -3.25 18.81
N LEU A 11 -18.27 -3.60 17.90
CA LEU A 11 -17.97 -4.17 16.58
C LEU A 11 -18.25 -3.10 15.52
N LEU A 12 -17.23 -2.87 14.69
CA LEU A 12 -17.18 -2.42 13.29
C LEU A 12 -17.91 -1.13 12.87
N GLY A 13 -17.11 -0.12 12.47
CA GLY A 13 -17.50 1.00 11.62
C GLY A 13 -16.44 1.26 10.54
N ALA A 14 -16.82 1.12 9.28
CA ALA A 14 -15.97 1.11 8.09
C ALA A 14 -15.33 2.46 7.73
N GLY A 15 -14.08 2.42 7.27
CA GLY A 15 -13.31 3.48 6.59
C GLY A 15 -12.82 2.93 5.26
N GLY A 16 -13.67 3.03 4.23
CA GLY A 16 -13.73 2.07 3.13
C GLY A 16 -12.51 1.89 2.23
N LEU A 17 -11.55 2.80 2.14
CA LEU A 17 -10.42 2.62 1.20
C LEU A 17 -9.18 2.04 1.87
N LEU A 18 -8.76 2.63 2.98
CA LEU A 18 -7.67 2.11 3.81
C LEU A 18 -8.08 0.85 4.59
N ILE A 19 -9.34 0.73 5.03
CA ILE A 19 -9.82 -0.47 5.75
C ILE A 19 -10.15 -1.63 4.80
N LEU A 20 -10.50 -1.41 3.53
CA LEU A 20 -10.59 -2.53 2.58
C LEU A 20 -9.21 -3.05 2.19
N ALA A 21 -8.21 -2.17 2.02
CA ALA A 21 -6.83 -2.58 1.82
C ALA A 21 -6.24 -3.30 3.06
N LEU A 22 -6.41 -2.75 4.26
CA LEU A 22 -5.88 -3.32 5.52
C LEU A 22 -6.71 -4.49 6.09
N GLY A 23 -8.04 -4.46 5.92
CA GLY A 23 -8.94 -5.55 6.33
C GLY A 23 -8.87 -6.74 5.39
N GLY A 24 -8.68 -6.49 4.09
CA GLY A 24 -8.24 -7.50 3.12
C GLY A 24 -6.89 -8.07 3.50
N PHE A 25 -5.91 -7.22 3.83
CA PHE A 25 -4.56 -7.62 4.25
C PHE A 25 -4.54 -8.60 5.45
N VAL A 26 -5.25 -8.30 6.54
CA VAL A 26 -5.30 -9.18 7.74
C VAL A 26 -6.09 -10.48 7.50
N ALA A 27 -7.18 -10.43 6.72
CA ALA A 27 -7.98 -11.61 6.40
C ALA A 27 -7.29 -12.53 5.37
N TRP A 28 -6.49 -11.94 4.48
CA TRP A 28 -5.84 -12.65 3.37
C TRP A 28 -4.54 -13.35 3.78
N GLU A 29 -3.73 -12.75 4.66
CA GLU A 29 -2.58 -13.48 5.24
C GLU A 29 -3.00 -14.69 6.08
N ARG A 30 -4.16 -14.61 6.75
CA ARG A 30 -4.72 -15.76 7.49
C ARG A 30 -5.11 -16.93 6.58
N ALA A 31 -5.40 -16.68 5.30
CA ALA A 31 -5.71 -17.73 4.34
C ALA A 31 -4.45 -18.42 3.77
N GLY A 32 -3.25 -17.83 3.93
CA GLY A 32 -2.00 -18.35 3.37
C GLY A 32 -1.23 -19.34 4.25
N ALA A 33 -1.67 -19.62 5.48
CA ALA A 33 -0.90 -20.42 6.45
C ALA A 33 -1.52 -21.79 6.80
N PHE A 34 -2.70 -22.15 6.30
CA PHE A 34 -3.28 -23.48 6.50
C PHE A 34 -4.08 -23.91 5.28
N ALA A 35 -3.57 -24.87 4.53
CA ALA A 35 -4.40 -25.79 3.76
C ALA A 35 -4.91 -26.85 4.73
N ASP A 36 -6.12 -26.71 5.25
CA ASP A 36 -7.17 -27.73 5.14
C ASP A 36 -8.53 -27.26 5.71
N ASP A 37 -9.57 -27.69 5.00
CA ASP A 37 -10.97 -27.92 5.41
C ASP A 37 -11.76 -26.82 6.17
N SER A 38 -12.54 -26.04 5.42
CA SER A 38 -13.99 -25.99 5.66
C SER A 38 -14.72 -25.44 4.43
N GLY A 39 -15.58 -26.29 3.88
CA GLY A 39 -16.49 -25.93 2.82
C GLY A 39 -17.62 -24.98 3.27
N GLN A 40 -18.18 -24.35 2.25
CA GLN A 40 -19.49 -23.70 2.14
C GLN A 40 -19.61 -22.19 2.38
N ASP A 41 -20.09 -21.57 1.29
CA ASP A 41 -21.00 -20.43 1.22
C ASP A 41 -20.49 -19.06 1.62
N GLN A 42 -19.70 -18.44 0.74
CA GLN A 42 -19.90 -17.02 0.42
C GLN A 42 -19.91 -16.81 -1.09
N ARG A 43 -21.11 -16.47 -1.58
CA ARG A 43 -21.41 -16.06 -2.94
C ARG A 43 -20.41 -15.01 -3.41
N GLN A 44 -19.77 -15.28 -4.54
CA GLN A 44 -19.26 -14.26 -5.45
C GLN A 44 -20.38 -13.24 -5.70
N ALA A 45 -20.32 -12.10 -5.01
CA ALA A 45 -20.93 -10.87 -5.49
C ALA A 45 -19.96 -10.30 -6.53
N SER A 46 -20.17 -10.72 -7.78
CA SER A 46 -19.79 -9.96 -8.95
C SER A 46 -20.13 -8.48 -8.74
N LEU A 47 -19.18 -7.59 -9.03
CA LEU A 47 -19.36 -6.14 -9.15
C LEU A 47 -20.21 -5.77 -10.39
N GLU A 48 -21.30 -6.50 -10.61
CA GLU A 48 -22.37 -6.17 -11.55
C GLU A 48 -23.66 -5.97 -10.74
N SER A 49 -24.00 -4.69 -10.56
CA SER A 49 -25.33 -4.11 -10.28
C SER A 49 -25.38 -3.19 -9.06
N ALA A 50 -25.09 -1.92 -9.32
CA ALA A 50 -25.92 -0.82 -8.82
C ALA A 50 -25.95 0.33 -9.84
N ALA A 51 -26.07 0.01 -11.14
CA ALA A 51 -26.62 0.94 -12.12
C ALA A 51 -28.14 0.71 -12.21
N ALA A 52 -28.86 1.13 -11.17
CA ALA A 52 -30.29 1.38 -11.34
C ALA A 52 -30.44 2.69 -12.14
N PRO A 53 -31.35 2.78 -13.11
CA PRO A 53 -31.58 4.04 -13.82
C PRO A 53 -32.18 5.02 -12.82
N ALA A 54 -31.34 5.92 -12.29
CA ALA A 54 -31.81 7.07 -11.54
C ALA A 54 -32.76 7.83 -12.46
N LYS A 55 -34.04 7.90 -12.08
CA LYS A 55 -34.96 8.88 -12.62
C LYS A 55 -34.31 10.24 -12.41
N SER A 56 -33.88 10.86 -13.50
CA SER A 56 -33.27 12.18 -13.48
C SER A 56 -34.31 13.19 -13.02
N ASP A 57 -34.34 13.50 -11.73
CA ASP A 57 -34.90 14.76 -11.26
C ASP A 57 -34.02 15.87 -11.86
N LYS A 58 -34.54 16.47 -12.94
CA LYS A 58 -33.91 17.55 -13.71
C LYS A 58 -33.86 18.89 -12.96
N ASP A 59 -34.13 18.89 -11.66
CA ASP A 59 -34.15 20.07 -10.78
C ASP A 59 -33.04 20.05 -9.70
N ARG A 60 -31.99 19.23 -9.86
CA ARG A 60 -30.74 19.45 -9.12
C ARG A 60 -30.07 20.69 -9.69
N SER A 61 -29.98 21.74 -8.88
CA SER A 61 -29.29 22.99 -9.19
C SER A 61 -27.97 22.70 -9.89
N LYS A 62 -27.76 23.30 -11.07
CA LYS A 62 -26.45 23.28 -11.72
C LYS A 62 -25.42 23.75 -10.68
N PRO A 63 -24.29 23.03 -10.47
CA PRO A 63 -23.24 23.53 -9.60
C PRO A 63 -22.88 24.94 -10.07
N ALA A 64 -22.74 25.87 -9.12
CA ALA A 64 -22.51 27.29 -9.42
C ALA A 64 -21.18 27.53 -10.18
N ARG A 65 -20.32 26.51 -10.25
CA ARG A 65 -19.04 26.45 -10.96
C ARG A 65 -18.89 25.12 -11.69
N SER A 66 -18.15 25.14 -12.78
CA SER A 66 -17.71 23.93 -13.48
C SER A 66 -16.54 23.24 -12.77
N ASP A 67 -16.34 21.95 -13.03
CA ASP A 67 -15.25 21.13 -12.46
C ASP A 67 -13.88 21.76 -12.70
N ARG A 68 -13.68 22.28 -13.91
CA ARG A 68 -12.46 22.96 -14.32
C ARG A 68 -12.20 24.23 -13.50
N GLU A 69 -13.25 24.98 -13.15
CA GLU A 69 -13.12 26.17 -12.31
C GLU A 69 -12.77 25.81 -10.86
N PHE A 70 -13.37 24.73 -10.31
CA PHE A 70 -12.99 24.23 -8.98
C PHE A 70 -11.52 23.81 -8.94
N GLN A 71 -11.07 23.04 -9.94
CA GLN A 71 -9.69 22.58 -10.02
C GLN A 71 -8.70 23.75 -10.12
N GLN A 72 -8.99 24.74 -10.97
CA GLN A 72 -8.14 25.93 -11.12
C GLN A 72 -8.04 26.75 -9.83
N LEU A 73 -9.15 26.92 -9.11
CA LEU A 73 -9.16 27.62 -7.82
C LEU A 73 -8.42 26.83 -6.75
N ALA A 74 -8.61 25.52 -6.69
CA ALA A 74 -7.90 24.64 -5.77
C ALA A 74 -6.39 24.66 -6.04
N ASP A 75 -5.97 24.55 -7.31
CA ASP A 75 -4.55 24.61 -7.68
C ASP A 75 -3.94 25.98 -7.35
N LYS A 76 -4.66 27.08 -7.62
CA LYS A 76 -4.18 28.42 -7.24
C LYS A 76 -4.00 28.54 -5.73
N TRP A 77 -4.99 28.09 -4.95
CA TRP A 77 -4.94 28.17 -3.49
C TRP A 77 -3.81 27.29 -2.93
N TYR A 78 -3.63 26.10 -3.51
CA TYR A 78 -2.51 25.20 -3.21
C TYR A 78 -1.15 25.85 -3.45
N GLN A 79 -0.94 26.53 -4.59
CA GLN A 79 0.31 27.25 -4.84
C GLN A 79 0.55 28.35 -3.80
N GLU A 80 -0.47 29.13 -3.46
CA GLU A 80 -0.35 30.17 -2.41
C GLU A 80 -0.01 29.58 -1.02
N ILE A 81 -0.47 28.35 -0.73
CA ILE A 81 -0.14 27.64 0.52
C ILE A 81 1.33 27.22 0.51
N VAL A 82 1.79 26.55 -0.55
CA VAL A 82 3.18 26.07 -0.65
C VAL A 82 4.18 27.23 -0.69
N GLU A 83 3.82 28.37 -1.30
CA GLU A 83 4.63 29.60 -1.25
C GLU A 83 4.80 30.14 0.18
N LYS A 84 3.77 30.02 1.03
CA LYS A 84 3.80 30.45 2.44
C LYS A 84 4.43 29.42 3.37
N HIS A 85 4.41 28.15 2.99
CA HIS A 85 4.89 27.00 3.75
C HIS A 85 5.91 26.20 2.92
N PRO A 86 7.12 26.74 2.71
CA PRO A 86 8.14 26.10 1.87
C PRO A 86 8.58 24.72 2.40
N GLU A 87 8.38 24.44 3.69
CA GLU A 87 8.60 23.12 4.30
C GLU A 87 7.69 22.02 3.74
N LEU A 88 6.56 22.39 3.12
CA LEU A 88 5.64 21.47 2.46
C LEU A 88 5.96 21.25 0.98
N ALA A 89 6.92 21.99 0.40
CA ALA A 89 7.26 21.87 -1.01
C ALA A 89 7.92 20.52 -1.34
N ILE A 90 7.56 19.94 -2.48
CA ILE A 90 8.22 18.74 -3.02
C ILE A 90 9.29 19.15 -4.03
N ASN A 91 10.48 18.56 -3.88
CA ASN A 91 11.54 18.64 -4.88
C ASN A 91 11.39 17.49 -5.88
N PHE A 92 10.75 17.76 -7.02
CA PHE A 92 10.54 16.75 -8.05
C PHE A 92 11.83 16.46 -8.83
N LYS A 93 12.08 15.18 -9.11
CA LYS A 93 13.18 14.73 -9.98
C LYS A 93 12.84 15.04 -11.44
N ASP A 94 13.86 15.37 -12.21
CA ASP A 94 13.77 15.51 -13.66
C ASP A 94 14.07 14.17 -14.32
N VAL A 95 13.03 13.37 -14.57
CA VAL A 95 13.14 12.05 -15.20
C VAL A 95 12.50 12.10 -16.59
N PRO A 96 13.22 11.76 -17.68
CA PRO A 96 12.64 11.64 -19.01
C PRO A 96 11.46 10.65 -19.04
N ASP A 97 10.42 10.94 -19.83
CA ASP A 97 9.19 10.14 -19.86
C ASP A 97 9.44 8.65 -20.17
N ASP A 98 10.40 8.34 -21.05
CA ASP A 98 10.78 6.97 -21.44
C ASP A 98 11.58 6.22 -20.37
N GLN A 99 12.15 6.94 -19.39
CA GLN A 99 12.88 6.39 -18.25
C GLN A 99 12.04 6.37 -16.97
N ASN A 100 10.93 7.11 -16.93
CA ASN A 100 10.07 7.25 -15.77
C ASN A 100 9.15 6.02 -15.59
N GLY A 101 9.59 5.06 -14.79
CA GLY A 101 8.88 3.81 -14.53
C GLY A 101 7.49 3.99 -13.93
N PHE A 102 7.28 4.99 -13.09
CA PHE A 102 5.94 5.29 -12.58
C PHE A 102 4.99 5.81 -13.66
N LEU A 103 5.47 6.70 -14.55
CA LEU A 103 4.68 7.16 -15.69
C LEU A 103 4.37 6.01 -16.66
N GLN A 104 5.36 5.15 -16.95
CA GLN A 104 5.13 3.98 -17.81
C GLN A 104 4.13 3.01 -17.17
N LEU A 105 4.18 2.81 -15.86
CA LEU A 105 3.20 2.03 -15.11
C LEU A 105 1.80 2.65 -15.16
N LEU A 106 1.66 3.97 -15.05
CA LEU A 106 0.38 4.67 -15.23
C LEU A 106 -0.17 4.48 -16.65
N ASN A 107 0.66 4.67 -17.68
CA ASN A 107 0.26 4.48 -19.08
C ASN A 107 -0.17 3.04 -19.35
N PHE A 108 0.55 2.08 -18.76
CA PHE A 108 0.18 0.67 -18.78
C PHE A 108 -1.19 0.44 -18.15
N THR A 109 -1.44 1.08 -17.01
CA THR A 109 -2.64 0.97 -16.19
C THR A 109 -3.89 1.53 -16.84
N ASP A 110 -3.76 2.64 -17.57
CA ASP A 110 -4.86 3.30 -18.29
C ASP A 110 -5.49 2.40 -19.38
N ARG A 111 -4.84 1.30 -19.74
CA ARG A 111 -5.34 0.30 -20.70
C ARG A 111 -6.25 -0.76 -20.07
N PHE A 112 -6.30 -0.85 -18.74
CA PHE A 112 -7.01 -1.92 -18.00
C PHE A 112 -8.12 -1.37 -17.10
N GLY A 113 -8.99 -0.56 -17.69
CA GLY A 113 -10.09 0.10 -16.99
C GLY A 113 -9.64 1.33 -16.20
N GLN A 114 -10.60 1.99 -15.56
CA GLN A 114 -10.31 3.21 -14.81
C GLN A 114 -9.33 2.90 -13.66
N TYR A 115 -8.15 3.52 -13.69
CA TYR A 115 -7.08 3.30 -12.71
C TYR A 115 -6.60 1.85 -12.58
N GLY A 116 -6.80 1.00 -13.60
CA GLY A 116 -6.41 -0.42 -13.55
C GLY A 116 -7.38 -1.32 -12.77
N ALA A 117 -8.64 -0.90 -12.61
CA ALA A 117 -9.62 -1.66 -11.84
C ALA A 117 -9.88 -3.08 -12.39
N ASP A 118 -9.70 -3.29 -13.70
CA ASP A 118 -9.97 -4.58 -14.34
C ASP A 118 -8.89 -5.63 -14.02
N GLY A 119 -7.69 -5.17 -13.65
CA GLY A 119 -6.50 -6.00 -13.48
C GLY A 119 -6.00 -6.57 -14.82
N LEU A 120 -5.12 -7.57 -14.76
CA LEU A 120 -4.68 -8.25 -15.97
C LEU A 120 -5.78 -9.19 -16.50
N PRO A 121 -5.86 -9.39 -17.84
CA PRO A 121 -6.84 -10.27 -18.48
C PRO A 121 -6.46 -11.75 -18.32
N LEU A 122 -6.32 -12.19 -17.07
CA LEU A 122 -5.95 -13.56 -16.72
C LEU A 122 -7.15 -14.50 -16.86
N PRO A 123 -7.02 -15.61 -17.62
CA PRO A 123 -7.99 -16.69 -17.58
C PRO A 123 -8.18 -17.23 -16.15
N GLU A 124 -9.38 -17.75 -15.85
CA GLU A 124 -9.73 -18.19 -14.49
C GLU A 124 -8.77 -19.24 -13.93
N ASN A 125 -8.31 -20.18 -14.76
CA ASN A 125 -7.34 -21.19 -14.35
C ASN A 125 -5.98 -20.57 -13.97
N ILE A 126 -5.47 -19.62 -14.75
CA ILE A 126 -4.20 -18.93 -14.44
C ILE A 126 -4.35 -18.12 -13.16
N ARG A 127 -5.47 -17.40 -13.00
CA ARG A 127 -5.76 -16.67 -11.76
C ARG A 127 -5.83 -17.60 -10.55
N ALA A 128 -6.48 -18.76 -10.68
CA ALA A 128 -6.59 -19.73 -9.60
C ALA A 128 -5.24 -20.33 -9.20
N ILE A 129 -4.35 -20.59 -10.16
CA ILE A 129 -2.96 -21.02 -9.92
C ILE A 129 -2.20 -19.94 -9.14
N LEU A 130 -2.25 -18.68 -9.61
CA LEU A 130 -1.57 -17.57 -8.93
C LEU A 130 -2.14 -17.35 -7.52
N ASP A 131 -3.47 -17.51 -7.33
CA ASP A 131 -4.20 -17.42 -6.05
C ASP A 131 -3.91 -18.56 -5.08
N GLY A 132 -3.16 -19.59 -5.49
CA GLY A 132 -2.96 -20.79 -4.68
C GLY A 132 -4.26 -21.57 -4.45
N LYS A 133 -5.33 -21.24 -5.18
CA LYS A 133 -6.62 -21.97 -5.16
C LYS A 133 -6.56 -23.25 -5.99
N GLN A 134 -5.56 -23.36 -6.86
CA GLN A 134 -5.21 -24.57 -7.60
C GLN A 134 -3.73 -24.91 -7.38
N PRO A 135 -3.36 -26.20 -7.47
CA PRO A 135 -1.96 -26.60 -7.46
C PRO A 135 -1.16 -25.90 -8.57
N TRP A 136 0.14 -25.70 -8.32
CA TRP A 136 1.06 -25.16 -9.32
C TRP A 136 1.09 -26.04 -10.58
N ASP A 137 0.83 -25.44 -11.73
CA ASP A 137 0.94 -26.07 -13.05
C ASP A 137 1.92 -25.27 -13.93
N PRO A 138 3.20 -25.68 -14.00
CA PRO A 138 4.21 -24.96 -14.77
C PRO A 138 3.95 -25.03 -16.29
N ALA A 139 3.27 -26.06 -16.79
CA ALA A 139 2.98 -26.19 -18.21
C ALA A 139 1.88 -25.20 -18.63
N ALA A 140 0.81 -25.08 -17.85
CA ALA A 140 -0.23 -24.10 -18.09
C ALA A 140 0.30 -22.66 -18.01
N MET A 141 1.15 -22.37 -17.02
CA MET A 141 1.76 -21.05 -16.88
C MET A 141 2.72 -20.72 -18.03
N ALA A 142 3.59 -21.67 -18.42
CA ALA A 142 4.50 -21.49 -19.54
C ALA A 142 3.77 -21.23 -20.87
N ASN A 143 2.71 -22.00 -21.15
CA ASN A 143 1.90 -21.80 -22.35
C ASN A 143 1.25 -20.40 -22.35
N TRP A 144 0.68 -19.97 -21.22
CA TRP A 144 0.07 -18.65 -21.14
C TRP A 144 1.09 -17.51 -21.30
N LEU A 145 2.27 -17.62 -20.68
CA LEU A 145 3.34 -16.62 -20.83
C LEU A 145 3.84 -16.55 -22.27
N GLU A 146 3.96 -17.67 -22.98
CA GLU A 146 4.38 -17.68 -24.37
C GLU A 146 3.32 -17.01 -25.28
N GLU A 147 2.05 -17.35 -25.08
CA GLU A 147 0.93 -16.72 -25.81
C GLU A 147 0.81 -15.21 -25.53
N ASN A 148 1.25 -14.76 -24.35
CA ASN A 148 1.17 -13.37 -23.89
C ASN A 148 2.56 -12.72 -23.72
N ARG A 149 3.56 -13.20 -24.47
CA ARG A 149 4.96 -12.80 -24.31
C ARG A 149 5.17 -11.29 -24.39
N ALA A 150 4.51 -10.60 -25.32
CA ALA A 150 4.63 -9.15 -25.47
C ALA A 150 4.14 -8.38 -24.22
N LEU A 151 3.05 -8.85 -23.60
CA LEU A 151 2.52 -8.25 -22.36
C LEU A 151 3.50 -8.47 -21.21
N PHE A 152 4.04 -9.69 -21.09
CA PHE A 152 5.01 -10.02 -20.05
C PHE A 152 6.31 -9.23 -20.22
N ASP A 153 6.85 -9.16 -21.44
CA ASP A 153 8.07 -8.42 -21.76
C ASP A 153 7.90 -6.92 -21.46
N GLU A 154 6.72 -6.34 -21.69
CA GLU A 154 6.40 -4.96 -21.30
C GLU A 154 6.36 -4.78 -19.77
N ILE A 155 5.75 -5.70 -19.02
CA ILE A 155 5.74 -5.68 -17.55
C ILE A 155 7.17 -5.74 -17.00
N VAL A 156 8.00 -6.63 -17.55
CA VAL A 156 9.42 -6.73 -17.19
C VAL A 156 10.15 -5.43 -17.51
N ALA A 157 9.95 -4.88 -18.70
CA ALA A 157 10.60 -3.63 -19.11
C ALA A 157 10.26 -2.47 -18.16
N ILE A 158 8.98 -2.30 -17.80
CA ILE A 158 8.54 -1.27 -16.83
C ILE A 158 9.20 -1.50 -15.47
N GLY A 159 9.13 -2.73 -14.95
CA GLY A 159 9.70 -3.07 -13.65
C GLY A 159 11.23 -2.93 -13.59
N LEU A 160 11.94 -2.91 -14.72
CA LEU A 160 13.39 -2.72 -14.78
C LEU A 160 13.81 -1.28 -15.08
N LEU A 161 12.87 -0.35 -15.25
CA LEU A 161 13.22 1.07 -15.39
C LEU A 161 13.87 1.58 -14.09
N PRO A 162 14.96 2.38 -14.18
CA PRO A 162 15.78 2.72 -13.04
C PRO A 162 15.24 3.89 -12.21
N ASP A 163 14.37 4.71 -12.80
CA ASP A 163 13.94 5.98 -12.22
C ASP A 163 12.41 6.14 -12.27
N GLN A 164 11.89 7.00 -11.41
CA GLN A 164 10.46 7.25 -11.24
C GLN A 164 10.25 8.69 -10.77
N SER A 165 9.23 9.37 -11.31
CA SER A 165 8.84 10.70 -10.86
C SER A 165 7.36 10.96 -11.11
N VAL A 166 6.75 11.80 -10.27
CA VAL A 166 5.40 12.35 -10.51
C VAL A 166 5.42 13.72 -11.20
N LYS A 167 6.60 14.26 -11.55
CA LYS A 167 6.72 15.59 -12.15
C LYS A 167 5.86 15.71 -13.42
N GLY A 168 5.03 16.75 -13.46
CA GLY A 168 4.20 17.05 -14.64
C GLY A 168 3.01 16.11 -14.86
N ILE A 169 2.79 15.11 -13.99
CA ILE A 169 1.63 14.23 -14.06
C ILE A 169 0.42 14.93 -13.43
N ASP A 170 -0.71 14.89 -14.13
CA ASP A 170 -1.96 15.48 -13.66
C ASP A 170 -2.47 14.78 -12.38
N MET A 171 -2.95 15.55 -11.40
CA MET A 171 -3.43 15.01 -10.13
C MET A 171 -4.61 14.05 -10.29
N ASP A 172 -5.44 14.21 -11.32
CA ASP A 172 -6.53 13.29 -11.57
C ASP A 172 -6.04 11.87 -11.90
N ARG A 173 -4.82 11.72 -12.41
CA ARG A 173 -4.17 10.41 -12.61
C ARG A 173 -3.51 9.88 -11.35
N LEU A 174 -3.21 10.75 -10.38
CA LEU A 174 -2.50 10.42 -9.14
C LEU A 174 -3.45 10.16 -7.96
N LYS A 175 -4.65 10.77 -7.97
CA LYS A 175 -5.61 10.71 -6.86
C LYS A 175 -6.08 9.31 -6.49
N PHE A 176 -6.01 8.38 -7.45
CA PHE A 176 -6.41 7.00 -7.24
C PHE A 176 -5.62 6.05 -8.12
N PHE A 177 -5.25 4.90 -7.54
CA PHE A 177 -4.61 3.82 -8.27
C PHE A 177 -5.13 2.48 -7.74
N SER A 178 -5.55 1.56 -8.62
CA SER A 178 -6.00 0.23 -8.23
C SER A 178 -4.84 -0.64 -7.78
N ALA A 179 -4.92 -1.21 -6.58
CA ALA A 179 -3.94 -2.18 -6.09
C ALA A 179 -3.88 -3.46 -6.95
N ARG A 180 -4.97 -3.77 -7.66
CA ARG A 180 -5.13 -5.05 -8.34
C ARG A 180 -4.12 -5.24 -9.47
N LEU A 181 -3.93 -4.22 -10.32
CA LEU A 181 -3.09 -4.37 -11.50
C LEU A 181 -1.60 -4.55 -11.16
N PRO A 182 -0.97 -3.71 -10.31
CA PRO A 182 0.42 -3.94 -9.88
C PRO A 182 0.60 -5.29 -9.17
N TYR A 183 -0.41 -5.70 -8.39
CA TYR A 183 -0.39 -6.99 -7.72
C TYR A 183 -0.46 -8.16 -8.72
N ASP A 184 -1.32 -8.11 -9.74
CA ASP A 184 -1.36 -9.11 -10.81
C ASP A 184 -0.02 -9.15 -11.58
N CYS A 185 0.57 -7.99 -11.91
CA CYS A 185 1.89 -7.90 -12.54
C CYS A 185 2.97 -8.56 -11.67
N ASN A 186 3.00 -8.25 -10.37
CA ASN A 186 3.93 -8.83 -9.41
C ASN A 186 3.88 -10.36 -9.44
N ARG A 187 2.68 -10.95 -9.38
CA ARG A 187 2.52 -12.40 -9.31
C ARG A 187 2.93 -13.11 -10.59
N LEU A 188 2.69 -12.50 -11.75
CA LEU A 188 3.20 -13.04 -13.01
C LEU A 188 4.72 -13.05 -13.04
N LEU A 189 5.36 -11.96 -12.59
CA LEU A 189 6.82 -11.89 -12.48
C LEU A 189 7.37 -12.96 -11.51
N LEU A 190 6.71 -13.16 -10.37
CA LEU A 190 7.10 -14.19 -9.40
C LEU A 190 6.82 -15.63 -9.90
N ALA A 191 5.74 -15.85 -10.66
CA ALA A 191 5.48 -17.12 -11.31
C ALA A 191 6.53 -17.45 -12.37
N HIS A 192 6.92 -16.46 -13.17
CA HIS A 192 8.04 -16.61 -14.10
C HIS A 192 9.37 -16.86 -13.38
N ALA A 193 9.64 -16.15 -12.28
CA ALA A 193 10.83 -16.38 -11.47
C ALA A 193 10.90 -17.82 -10.94
N ARG A 194 9.77 -18.35 -10.45
CA ARG A 194 9.66 -19.74 -10.00
C ARG A 194 9.94 -20.72 -11.13
N MET A 195 9.36 -20.53 -12.32
CA MET A 195 9.63 -21.41 -13.47
C MET A 195 11.09 -21.37 -13.90
N ALA A 196 11.71 -20.19 -13.91
CA ALA A 196 13.12 -20.03 -14.21
C ALA A 196 13.99 -20.81 -13.21
N MET A 197 13.69 -20.72 -11.90
CA MET A 197 14.36 -21.54 -10.87
C MET A 197 14.15 -23.04 -11.08
N GLU A 198 12.93 -23.50 -11.34
CA GLU A 198 12.60 -24.91 -11.61
C GLU A 198 13.34 -25.43 -12.85
N GLY A 199 13.62 -24.56 -13.83
CA GLY A 199 14.41 -24.85 -15.03
C GLY A 199 15.93 -24.68 -14.87
N GLY A 200 16.41 -24.25 -13.70
CA GLY A 200 17.84 -23.97 -13.46
C GLY A 200 18.36 -22.64 -14.05
N ASP A 201 17.48 -21.75 -14.51
CA ASP A 201 17.81 -20.40 -14.96
C ASP A 201 17.73 -19.39 -13.80
N GLU A 202 18.76 -19.38 -12.97
CA GLU A 202 18.83 -18.46 -11.83
C GLU A 202 18.90 -16.98 -12.27
N ALA A 203 19.52 -16.69 -13.42
CA ALA A 203 19.64 -15.33 -13.91
C ALA A 203 18.26 -14.75 -14.31
N GLY A 204 17.44 -15.54 -15.01
CA GLY A 204 16.06 -15.18 -15.35
C GLY A 204 15.18 -15.01 -14.11
N ALA A 205 15.38 -15.84 -13.08
CA ALA A 205 14.69 -15.72 -11.81
C ALA A 205 15.02 -14.41 -11.07
N LEU A 206 16.30 -14.08 -10.97
CA LEU A 206 16.78 -12.83 -10.39
C LEU A 206 16.27 -11.61 -11.16
N GLN A 207 16.28 -11.64 -12.50
CA GLN A 207 15.75 -10.55 -13.33
C GLN A 207 14.25 -10.31 -13.08
N SER A 208 13.46 -11.38 -13.04
CA SER A 208 12.01 -11.28 -12.82
C SER A 208 11.68 -10.77 -11.42
N THR A 209 12.46 -11.21 -10.43
CA THR A 209 12.37 -10.72 -9.05
C THR A 209 12.76 -9.26 -8.94
N ARG A 210 13.82 -8.82 -9.64
CA ARG A 210 14.20 -7.39 -9.72
C ARG A 210 13.09 -6.55 -10.34
N ALA A 211 12.50 -7.01 -11.43
CA ALA A 211 11.37 -6.34 -12.05
C ALA A 211 10.17 -6.24 -11.09
N ALA A 212 9.89 -7.30 -10.33
CA ALA A 212 8.82 -7.33 -9.34
C ALA A 212 9.03 -6.31 -8.21
N LEU A 213 10.27 -6.18 -7.71
CA LEU A 213 10.64 -5.12 -6.77
C LEU A 213 10.55 -3.74 -7.41
N GLY A 214 10.98 -3.56 -8.66
CA GLY A 214 10.87 -2.27 -9.34
C GLY A 214 9.43 -1.79 -9.53
N ILE A 215 8.45 -2.68 -9.73
CA ILE A 215 7.02 -2.29 -9.68
C ILE A 215 6.63 -1.72 -8.31
N SER A 216 7.17 -2.28 -7.22
CA SER A 216 7.02 -1.72 -5.87
C SER A 216 7.65 -0.33 -5.78
N ASP A 217 8.90 -0.20 -6.25
CA ASP A 217 9.69 1.02 -6.18
C ASP A 217 8.99 2.17 -6.92
N HIS A 218 8.44 1.89 -8.10
CA HIS A 218 7.69 2.89 -8.87
C HIS A 218 6.51 3.48 -8.10
N LEU A 219 5.92 2.75 -7.15
CA LEU A 219 4.77 3.21 -6.36
C LEU A 219 5.17 3.89 -5.04
N GLY A 220 6.26 3.43 -4.40
CA GLY A 220 6.70 3.91 -3.09
C GLY A 220 7.81 4.95 -3.13
N GLU A 221 8.63 4.97 -4.18
CA GLU A 221 9.84 5.80 -4.25
C GLU A 221 9.71 7.06 -5.13
N ILE A 222 8.50 7.39 -5.54
CA ILE A 222 8.18 8.72 -6.09
C ILE A 222 8.35 9.80 -5.02
N GLU A 223 8.36 11.06 -5.44
CA GLU A 223 8.60 12.20 -4.54
C GLU A 223 7.38 12.54 -3.68
N MET A 224 6.20 12.07 -4.08
CA MET A 224 4.92 12.35 -3.45
C MET A 224 4.05 11.08 -3.37
N PRO A 225 4.50 10.02 -2.68
CA PRO A 225 3.70 8.81 -2.50
C PRO A 225 2.51 9.12 -1.57
N SER A 226 1.33 8.59 -1.89
CA SER A 226 0.17 8.62 -0.99
C SER A 226 0.22 7.44 -0.03
N LEU A 227 -0.59 7.47 1.04
CA LEU A 227 -0.77 6.29 1.88
C LEU A 227 -1.24 5.08 1.06
N LEU A 228 -2.08 5.32 0.04
CA LEU A 228 -2.58 4.27 -0.84
C LEU A 228 -1.46 3.71 -1.74
N SER A 229 -0.67 4.55 -2.43
CA SER A 229 0.40 4.06 -3.30
C SER A 229 1.46 3.30 -2.51
N GLU A 230 1.79 3.80 -1.32
CA GLU A 230 2.70 3.12 -0.40
C GLU A 230 2.10 1.79 0.09
N THR A 231 0.81 1.70 0.41
CA THR A 231 0.17 0.40 0.73
C THR A 231 0.34 -0.62 -0.40
N VAL A 232 0.17 -0.21 -1.67
CA VAL A 232 0.35 -1.12 -2.80
C VAL A 232 1.81 -1.51 -2.96
N SER A 233 2.74 -0.57 -2.78
CA SER A 233 4.17 -0.85 -2.74
C SER A 233 4.49 -1.91 -1.67
N LEU A 234 4.10 -1.69 -0.41
CA LEU A 234 4.33 -2.64 0.68
C LEU A 234 3.80 -4.04 0.36
N LEU A 235 2.59 -4.13 -0.22
CA LEU A 235 1.99 -5.40 -0.61
C LEU A 235 2.83 -6.14 -1.66
N VAL A 236 3.24 -5.44 -2.72
CA VAL A 236 4.06 -5.98 -3.81
C VAL A 236 5.43 -6.39 -3.28
N GLY A 237 6.07 -5.54 -2.48
CA GLY A 237 7.37 -5.79 -1.86
C GLY A 237 7.35 -6.98 -0.91
N GLN A 238 6.37 -7.08 -0.02
CA GLN A 238 6.23 -8.21 0.92
C GLN A 238 6.02 -9.54 0.20
N SER A 239 5.10 -9.58 -0.79
CA SER A 239 4.87 -10.77 -1.61
C SER A 239 6.16 -11.23 -2.27
N THR A 240 6.93 -10.29 -2.83
CA THR A 240 8.23 -10.57 -3.48
C THR A 240 9.27 -11.11 -2.50
N ARG A 241 9.45 -10.45 -1.34
CA ARG A 241 10.40 -10.89 -0.31
C ARG A 241 10.08 -12.27 0.23
N LYS A 242 8.79 -12.58 0.41
CA LYS A 242 8.36 -13.93 0.79
C LYS A 242 8.75 -14.96 -0.27
N THR A 243 8.52 -14.67 -1.55
CA THR A 243 8.93 -15.57 -2.64
C THR A 243 10.43 -15.74 -2.73
N ILE A 244 11.22 -14.66 -2.58
CA ILE A 244 12.69 -14.74 -2.49
C ILE A 244 13.09 -15.71 -1.38
N PHE A 245 12.53 -15.53 -0.18
CA PHE A 245 12.85 -16.37 0.96
C PHE A 245 12.51 -17.84 0.71
N ASP A 246 11.34 -18.12 0.14
CA ASP A 246 10.91 -19.48 -0.22
C ASP A 246 11.84 -20.10 -1.30
N HIS A 247 12.34 -19.31 -2.26
CA HIS A 247 13.32 -19.77 -3.26
C HIS A 247 14.70 -20.05 -2.67
N MET A 248 15.21 -19.16 -1.81
CA MET A 248 16.50 -19.35 -1.13
C MET A 248 16.50 -20.62 -0.25
N ALA A 249 15.36 -20.95 0.36
CA ALA A 249 15.21 -22.18 1.14
C ALA A 249 15.27 -23.46 0.27
N ALA A 250 14.97 -23.36 -1.02
CA ALA A 250 14.85 -24.50 -1.93
C ALA A 250 16.09 -24.74 -2.81
N ALA A 251 16.92 -23.73 -3.04
CA ALA A 251 17.96 -23.78 -4.06
C ALA A 251 19.29 -24.36 -3.55
N GLU A 252 19.75 -25.47 -4.15
CA GLU A 252 21.13 -25.95 -4.02
C GLU A 252 22.05 -25.12 -4.92
N GLY A 253 23.08 -24.50 -4.34
CA GLY A 253 24.11 -23.83 -5.11
C GLY A 253 23.72 -22.48 -5.73
N SER A 254 22.64 -21.83 -5.29
CA SER A 254 22.27 -20.47 -5.69
C SER A 254 23.31 -19.42 -5.28
N ASP A 255 23.34 -18.29 -5.99
CA ASP A 255 24.06 -17.08 -5.57
C ASP A 255 23.31 -16.39 -4.41
N LEU A 256 23.56 -16.89 -3.19
CA LEU A 256 22.93 -16.39 -1.97
C LEU A 256 23.15 -14.89 -1.78
N ALA A 257 24.27 -14.33 -2.22
CA ALA A 257 24.56 -12.91 -2.08
C ALA A 257 23.61 -12.07 -2.95
N ALA A 258 23.37 -12.48 -4.20
CA ALA A 258 22.44 -11.80 -5.09
C ALA A 258 20.99 -11.84 -4.56
N TRP A 259 20.54 -12.99 -4.04
CA TRP A 259 19.20 -13.08 -3.44
C TRP A 259 19.08 -12.28 -2.15
N GLN A 260 20.13 -12.27 -1.33
CA GLN A 260 20.19 -11.48 -0.10
C GLN A 260 20.12 -9.99 -0.39
N GLU A 261 20.82 -9.51 -1.43
CA GLU A 261 20.73 -8.12 -1.89
C GLU A 261 19.29 -7.73 -2.24
N LEU A 262 18.55 -8.59 -2.93
CA LEU A 262 17.14 -8.34 -3.26
C LEU A 262 16.24 -8.38 -2.02
N LEU A 263 16.50 -9.27 -1.08
CA LEU A 263 15.71 -9.40 0.16
C LEU A 263 15.85 -8.18 1.05
N THR A 264 17.06 -7.62 1.16
CA THR A 264 17.36 -6.46 2.02
C THR A 264 17.13 -5.12 1.34
N ARG A 265 16.77 -5.12 0.05
CA ARG A 265 16.44 -3.91 -0.69
C ARG A 265 15.24 -3.17 -0.05
N ASN A 266 15.32 -1.84 -0.04
CA ASN A 266 14.27 -0.92 0.44
C ASN A 266 13.86 -1.15 1.89
N GLN A 267 14.82 -1.18 2.81
CA GLN A 267 14.53 -0.99 4.22
C GLN A 267 14.07 0.45 4.41
N HIS A 268 12.82 0.64 4.83
CA HIS A 268 12.28 1.99 4.95
C HIS A 268 12.79 2.66 6.21
N THR A 269 13.09 3.94 6.08
CA THR A 269 13.53 4.80 7.16
C THR A 269 12.38 5.64 7.72
N PRO A 270 12.55 6.26 8.90
CA PRO A 270 11.62 7.28 9.39
C PRO A 270 11.46 8.47 8.43
N GLU A 271 12.50 8.79 7.67
CA GLU A 271 12.44 9.82 6.62
C GLU A 271 11.55 9.39 5.45
N ASP A 272 11.58 8.12 5.06
CA ASP A 272 10.65 7.57 4.05
C ASP A 272 9.20 7.69 4.49
N LEU A 273 8.92 7.39 5.77
CA LEU A 273 7.59 7.57 6.34
C LEU A 273 7.18 9.05 6.32
N ALA A 274 8.07 9.97 6.69
CA ALA A 274 7.81 11.40 6.62
C ALA A 274 7.49 11.85 5.17
N ARG A 275 8.19 11.30 4.17
CA ARG A 275 7.92 11.53 2.75
C ARG A 275 6.53 11.04 2.35
N VAL A 276 6.09 9.86 2.82
CA VAL A 276 4.73 9.35 2.57
C VAL A 276 3.68 10.25 3.20
N PHE A 277 3.87 10.72 4.44
CA PHE A 277 2.93 11.65 5.06
C PHE A 277 2.87 13.00 4.36
N LEU A 278 4.02 13.51 3.92
CA LEU A 278 4.06 14.72 3.12
C LEU A 278 3.32 14.52 1.79
N GLY A 279 3.57 13.41 1.10
CA GLY A 279 2.85 13.07 -0.13
C GLY A 279 1.34 12.92 0.10
N GLU A 280 0.91 12.29 1.19
CA GLU A 280 -0.50 12.22 1.57
C GLU A 280 -1.11 13.60 1.81
N TRP A 281 -0.39 14.55 2.42
CA TRP A 281 -0.87 15.92 2.54
C TRP A 281 -1.14 16.54 1.16
N HIS A 282 -0.24 16.36 0.20
CA HIS A 282 -0.42 16.85 -1.17
C HIS A 282 -1.63 16.23 -1.85
N HIS A 283 -1.75 14.90 -1.78
CA HIS A 283 -2.87 14.16 -2.36
C HIS A 283 -4.20 14.56 -1.74
N SER A 284 -4.28 14.53 -0.41
CA SER A 284 -5.51 14.82 0.34
C SER A 284 -5.94 16.27 0.19
N THR A 285 -4.99 17.20 0.20
CA THR A 285 -5.27 18.63 0.09
C THR A 285 -5.79 18.99 -1.29
N ARG A 286 -5.10 18.54 -2.35
CA ARG A 286 -5.45 18.89 -3.73
C ARG A 286 -6.69 18.16 -4.23
N SER A 287 -6.85 16.88 -3.89
CA SER A 287 -7.92 16.04 -4.45
C SER A 287 -9.21 16.11 -3.65
N PHE A 288 -9.15 16.43 -2.35
CA PHE A 288 -10.31 16.35 -1.46
C PHE A 288 -10.55 17.63 -0.66
N LEU A 289 -9.56 18.11 0.10
CA LEU A 289 -9.79 19.21 1.04
C LEU A 289 -10.10 20.53 0.33
N LEU A 290 -9.21 21.06 -0.52
CA LEU A 290 -9.41 22.36 -1.15
C LEU A 290 -10.69 22.40 -1.99
N PRO A 291 -10.99 21.38 -2.82
CA PRO A 291 -12.28 21.30 -3.49
C PRO A 291 -13.49 21.35 -2.52
N ALA A 292 -13.43 20.65 -1.38
CA ALA A 292 -14.48 20.68 -0.36
C ALA A 292 -14.61 22.06 0.31
N LEU A 293 -13.49 22.72 0.66
CA LEU A 293 -13.47 24.07 1.20
C LEU A 293 -14.04 25.11 0.22
N LEU A 294 -13.86 24.88 -1.09
CA LEU A 294 -14.43 25.70 -2.16
C LEU A 294 -15.92 25.42 -2.41
N GLY A 295 -16.47 24.37 -1.79
CA GLY A 295 -17.88 24.00 -1.88
C GLY A 295 -18.23 23.10 -3.06
N ASP A 296 -17.30 22.30 -3.58
CA ASP A 296 -17.65 21.23 -4.53
C ASP A 296 -18.41 20.13 -3.79
N PRO A 297 -19.71 19.89 -4.11
CA PRO A 297 -20.54 18.92 -3.39
C PRO A 297 -20.13 17.46 -3.62
N ARG A 298 -19.21 17.19 -4.57
CA ARG A 298 -18.69 15.85 -4.86
C ARG A 298 -17.38 15.58 -4.14
N SER A 299 -16.73 16.61 -3.64
CA SER A 299 -15.46 16.49 -2.93
C SER A 299 -15.76 15.96 -1.54
N LEU A 300 -15.17 14.81 -1.23
CA LEU A 300 -15.54 13.93 -0.10
C LEU A 300 -16.87 13.16 -0.32
N PRO A 301 -16.99 12.39 -1.43
CA PRO A 301 -18.19 11.61 -1.72
C PRO A 301 -18.44 10.49 -0.70
N MET A 302 -17.51 10.29 0.24
CA MET A 302 -17.51 9.26 1.27
C MET A 302 -18.13 9.71 2.61
N MET A 303 -18.80 10.88 2.67
CA MET A 303 -19.77 11.16 3.75
C MET A 303 -21.07 10.33 3.61
N VAL A 304 -21.00 9.17 2.96
CA VAL A 304 -22.04 8.15 3.07
C VAL A 304 -21.82 7.54 4.45
N ASP A 305 -22.68 7.87 5.40
CA ASP A 305 -22.75 7.05 6.60
C ASP A 305 -23.06 5.60 6.17
N ASN A 306 -22.63 4.61 6.97
CA ASN A 306 -22.90 3.20 6.66
C ASN A 306 -24.41 2.86 6.69
N SER A 307 -25.30 3.87 6.76
CA SER A 307 -26.75 3.70 6.76
C SER A 307 -27.31 3.47 5.36
N GLY A 308 -26.48 3.58 4.30
CA GLY A 308 -26.92 3.45 2.91
C GLY A 308 -27.80 4.62 2.45
N ARG A 309 -27.86 5.70 3.22
CA ARG A 309 -28.50 6.96 2.81
C ARG A 309 -27.53 7.73 1.91
N GLU A 310 -28.06 8.44 0.91
CA GLU A 310 -27.26 9.41 0.18
C GLU A 310 -26.62 10.38 1.21
N PRO A 311 -25.32 10.69 1.09
CA PRO A 311 -24.69 11.72 1.91
C PRO A 311 -25.55 12.97 1.84
N GLU A 312 -25.86 13.57 3.00
CA GLU A 312 -26.28 14.95 2.96
C GLU A 312 -25.15 15.74 2.27
N PRO A 313 -25.45 16.54 1.23
CA PRO A 313 -24.43 17.30 0.54
C PRO A 313 -23.64 18.10 1.57
N VAL A 314 -22.30 18.06 1.47
CA VAL A 314 -21.40 18.74 2.41
C VAL A 314 -21.91 20.16 2.58
N GLN A 315 -22.47 20.47 3.75
CA GLN A 315 -22.89 21.82 4.06
C GLN A 315 -21.63 22.70 4.00
N LYS A 316 -21.81 23.95 3.58
CA LYS A 316 -20.72 24.93 3.50
C LYS A 316 -19.86 24.86 4.75
N ILE A 317 -18.56 24.62 4.57
CA ILE A 317 -17.60 24.60 5.68
C ILE A 317 -17.50 26.02 6.25
N HIS A 318 -17.83 26.20 7.53
CA HIS A 318 -18.03 27.52 8.14
C HIS A 318 -16.72 28.22 8.51
N ASP A 319 -15.64 27.47 8.69
CA ASP A 319 -14.33 27.94 9.15
C ASP A 319 -13.17 27.40 8.26
N PRO A 320 -13.24 27.59 6.93
CA PRO A 320 -12.33 26.93 6.00
C PRO A 320 -10.85 27.24 6.25
N ASP A 321 -10.54 28.48 6.67
CA ASP A 321 -9.16 28.89 6.99
C ASP A 321 -8.63 28.19 8.25
N ALA A 322 -9.48 27.96 9.26
CA ALA A 322 -9.09 27.28 10.49
C ALA A 322 -8.84 25.79 10.25
N VAL A 323 -9.68 25.14 9.43
CA VAL A 323 -9.49 23.76 9.00
C VAL A 323 -8.17 23.58 8.26
N LEU A 324 -7.88 24.47 7.31
CA LEU A 324 -6.64 24.44 6.54
C LEU A 324 -5.42 24.66 7.45
N ALA A 325 -5.47 25.64 8.35
CA ALA A 325 -4.39 25.91 9.29
C ALA A 325 -4.11 24.71 10.22
N ALA A 326 -5.16 24.05 10.72
CA ALA A 326 -5.01 22.87 11.56
C ALA A 326 -4.38 21.70 10.80
N GLN A 327 -4.78 21.48 9.55
CA GLN A 327 -4.21 20.43 8.70
C GLN A 327 -2.73 20.69 8.37
N ILE A 328 -2.37 21.93 8.00
CA ILE A 328 -0.98 22.34 7.74
C ILE A 328 -0.13 22.12 8.99
N ALA A 329 -0.57 22.64 10.15
CA ALA A 329 0.16 22.52 11.41
C ALA A 329 0.43 21.05 11.76
N TYR A 330 -0.56 20.19 11.56
CA TYR A 330 -0.41 18.75 11.78
C TYR A 330 0.66 18.12 10.89
N PHE A 331 0.58 18.30 9.57
CA PHE A 331 1.51 17.63 8.65
C PHE A 331 2.93 18.17 8.78
N THR A 332 3.11 19.47 9.00
CA THR A 332 4.42 20.04 9.30
C THR A 332 5.01 19.45 10.58
N GLN A 333 4.21 19.33 11.65
CA GLN A 333 4.68 18.76 12.91
C GLN A 333 5.01 17.27 12.80
N ILE A 334 4.11 16.46 12.25
CA ILE A 334 4.30 15.00 12.23
C ILE A 334 5.45 14.59 11.31
N THR A 335 5.63 15.26 10.16
CA THR A 335 6.74 14.97 9.25
C THR A 335 8.09 15.39 9.83
N ALA A 336 8.14 16.51 10.57
CA ALA A 336 9.34 16.89 11.32
C ALA A 336 9.67 15.86 12.41
N ASN A 337 8.69 15.47 13.23
CA ASN A 337 8.87 14.46 14.27
C ASN A 337 9.37 13.13 13.69
N MET A 338 8.80 12.67 12.57
CA MET A 338 9.22 11.44 11.89
C MET A 338 10.68 11.50 11.42
N LYS A 339 11.12 12.62 10.82
CA LYS A 339 12.51 12.80 10.38
C LYS A 339 13.52 12.77 11.51
N GLU A 340 13.12 13.21 12.71
CA GLU A 340 13.97 13.24 13.90
C GLU A 340 13.92 11.94 14.72
N SER A 341 13.04 11.01 14.36
CA SER A 341 12.82 9.77 15.11
C SER A 341 13.65 8.61 14.59
N THR A 342 13.84 7.62 15.45
CA THR A 342 14.29 6.27 15.08
C THR A 342 13.09 5.39 14.69
N VAL A 343 13.34 4.25 14.03
CA VAL A 343 12.26 3.32 13.62
C VAL A 343 11.45 2.82 14.83
N GLY A 344 12.11 2.60 15.97
CA GLY A 344 11.42 2.14 17.18
C GLY A 344 10.54 3.19 17.85
N GLU A 345 10.79 4.48 17.59
CA GLU A 345 9.99 5.58 18.12
C GLU A 345 8.73 5.85 17.27
N ILE A 346 8.71 5.44 16.00
CA ILE A 346 7.60 5.68 15.05
C ILE A 346 6.22 5.28 15.60
N PRO A 347 5.99 4.05 16.10
CA PRO A 347 4.69 3.70 16.67
C PRO A 347 4.30 4.54 17.90
N GLY A 348 5.28 5.11 18.62
CA GLY A 348 5.06 6.09 19.69
C GLY A 348 4.69 7.48 19.17
N LEU A 349 5.06 7.81 17.92
CA LEU A 349 4.66 9.05 17.25
C LEU A 349 3.17 9.13 16.93
N SER A 350 2.38 8.10 17.32
CA SER A 350 0.94 7.94 17.16
C SER A 350 0.38 9.00 16.24
N VAL A 351 0.14 8.63 14.98
CA VAL A 351 -0.61 9.45 14.01
C VAL A 351 -2.02 9.71 14.54
N ASN A 352 -2.04 10.55 15.56
CA ASN A 352 -3.20 11.01 16.27
C ASN A 352 -3.98 11.82 15.25
N PRO A 353 -5.32 11.83 15.35
CA PRO A 353 -6.09 12.74 14.55
C PRO A 353 -5.65 14.18 14.81
N VAL A 354 -5.85 15.05 13.82
CA VAL A 354 -5.62 16.49 13.97
C VAL A 354 -6.41 17.00 15.17
N ASP A 355 -5.82 17.91 15.95
CA ASP A 355 -6.56 18.59 17.00
C ASP A 355 -7.68 19.42 16.38
N THR A 356 -8.93 19.01 16.60
CA THR A 356 -10.12 19.69 16.09
C THR A 356 -10.67 20.72 17.08
N THR A 357 -9.96 21.00 18.18
CA THR A 357 -10.40 21.97 19.17
C THR A 357 -10.52 23.36 18.56
N GLY A 358 -11.70 23.98 18.71
CA GLY A 358 -11.97 25.32 18.16
C GLY A 358 -12.43 25.35 16.71
N LEU A 359 -12.52 24.20 16.04
CA LEU A 359 -13.12 24.10 14.71
C LEU A 359 -14.65 24.04 14.79
N SER A 360 -15.30 24.43 13.70
CA SER A 360 -16.72 24.16 13.46
C SER A 360 -16.99 22.64 13.42
N LYS A 361 -18.25 22.25 13.58
CA LYS A 361 -18.64 20.84 13.55
C LYS A 361 -18.32 20.19 12.20
N ASP A 362 -18.60 20.92 11.13
CA ASP A 362 -18.36 20.56 9.74
C ASP A 362 -16.87 20.55 9.39
N GLY A 363 -16.10 21.53 9.87
CA GLY A 363 -14.65 21.54 9.74
C GLY A 363 -13.98 20.35 10.45
N ALA A 364 -14.37 20.08 11.69
CA ALA A 364 -13.90 18.92 12.45
C ALA A 364 -14.25 17.58 11.76
N ALA A 365 -15.46 17.46 11.20
CA ALA A 365 -15.90 16.26 10.50
C ALA A 365 -15.09 15.98 9.22
N VAL A 366 -14.73 17.05 8.48
CA VAL A 366 -13.87 16.92 7.28
C VAL A 366 -12.49 16.40 7.66
N LEU A 367 -11.88 16.93 8.73
CA LEU A 367 -10.59 16.43 9.19
C LEU A 367 -10.70 14.99 9.70
N ASP A 368 -11.67 14.65 10.55
CA ASP A 368 -11.85 13.27 11.04
C ASP A 368 -11.95 12.25 9.88
N MET A 369 -12.65 12.62 8.81
CA MET A 369 -12.76 11.80 7.61
C MET A 369 -11.44 11.66 6.85
N LEU A 370 -10.68 12.74 6.66
CA LEU A 370 -9.39 12.70 5.96
C LEU A 370 -8.35 11.85 6.71
N PHE A 371 -8.40 11.84 8.04
CA PHE A 371 -7.47 11.07 8.88
C PHE A 371 -7.99 9.67 9.23
N LYS A 372 -9.15 9.28 8.70
CA LYS A 372 -9.76 7.99 9.02
C LYS A 372 -8.87 6.83 8.55
N GLY A 373 -8.40 6.04 9.51
CA GLY A 373 -7.57 4.86 9.26
C GLY A 373 -6.07 5.12 9.21
N SER A 374 -5.59 6.36 9.38
CA SER A 374 -4.16 6.69 9.43
C SER A 374 -3.41 5.90 10.50
N ALA A 375 -4.00 5.77 11.70
CA ALA A 375 -3.43 4.97 12.78
C ALA A 375 -3.36 3.47 12.47
N ALA A 376 -4.36 2.93 11.77
CA ALA A 376 -4.33 1.52 11.34
C ALA A 376 -3.28 1.29 10.25
N TRP A 377 -3.13 2.25 9.34
CA TRP A 377 -2.14 2.22 8.28
C TRP A 377 -0.72 2.31 8.81
N SER A 378 -0.45 3.23 9.75
CA SER A 378 0.88 3.35 10.36
C SER A 378 1.28 2.06 11.07
N LYS A 379 0.34 1.38 11.75
CA LYS A 379 0.59 0.03 12.29
C LYS A 379 0.94 -0.99 11.21
N GLY A 380 0.24 -0.97 10.08
CA GLY A 380 0.54 -1.81 8.91
C GLY A 380 1.93 -1.54 8.33
N TRP A 381 2.31 -0.27 8.22
CA TRP A 381 3.64 0.15 7.78
C TRP A 381 4.75 -0.31 8.74
N THR A 382 4.57 -0.18 10.05
CA THR A 382 5.55 -0.69 11.02
C THR A 382 5.65 -2.22 10.93
N ARG A 383 4.50 -2.90 10.79
CA ARG A 383 4.47 -4.36 10.63
C ARG A 383 5.27 -4.80 9.40
N SER A 384 5.14 -4.11 8.26
CA SER A 384 5.89 -4.48 7.06
C SER A 384 7.40 -4.36 7.24
N GLN A 385 7.89 -3.43 8.07
CA GLN A 385 9.31 -3.34 8.42
C GLN A 385 9.75 -4.55 9.25
N THR A 386 8.95 -4.96 10.24
CA THR A 386 9.23 -6.19 11.00
C THR A 386 9.21 -7.42 10.09
N ASP A 387 8.25 -7.53 9.17
CA ASP A 387 8.15 -8.65 8.22
C ASP A 387 9.41 -8.78 7.34
N ALA A 388 9.90 -7.66 6.81
CA ALA A 388 11.15 -7.67 6.06
C ALA A 388 12.35 -8.03 6.95
N ALA A 389 12.41 -7.47 8.16
CA ALA A 389 13.52 -7.70 9.08
C ALA A 389 13.60 -9.15 9.57
N ILE A 390 12.47 -9.80 9.87
CA ILE A 390 12.48 -11.19 10.35
C ILE A 390 12.89 -12.18 9.25
N LEU A 391 12.54 -11.93 7.98
CA LEU A 391 12.99 -12.74 6.85
C LEU A 391 14.52 -12.61 6.66
N ASN A 392 15.04 -11.38 6.72
CA ASN A 392 16.49 -11.15 6.69
C ASN A 392 17.19 -11.81 7.90
N ALA A 393 16.62 -11.68 9.09
CA ALA A 393 17.13 -12.30 10.31
C ALA A 393 17.17 -13.83 10.24
N ALA A 394 16.12 -14.46 9.69
CA ALA A 394 16.07 -15.89 9.44
C ALA A 394 17.19 -16.33 8.50
N LEU A 395 17.43 -15.57 7.42
CA LEU A 395 18.50 -15.85 6.47
C LEU A 395 19.89 -15.72 7.11
N GLN A 396 20.14 -14.64 7.85
CA GLN A 396 21.42 -14.42 8.55
C GLN A 396 21.68 -15.51 9.59
N ALA A 397 20.64 -15.93 10.33
CA ALA A 397 20.75 -17.05 11.27
C ALA A 397 21.14 -18.35 10.56
N ALA A 398 20.59 -18.61 9.37
CA ALA A 398 20.91 -19.79 8.58
C ALA A 398 22.34 -19.77 8.02
N SER A 399 22.85 -18.59 7.62
CA SER A 399 24.20 -18.44 7.07
C SER A 399 25.29 -18.26 8.14
N GLY A 400 24.92 -18.22 9.42
CA GLY A 400 25.84 -17.91 10.52
C GLY A 400 26.32 -16.45 10.53
N GLY A 401 25.58 -15.56 9.88
CA GLY A 401 25.82 -14.13 9.85
C GLY A 401 25.32 -13.40 11.10
N GLU A 402 25.53 -12.08 11.12
CA GLU A 402 25.01 -11.23 12.18
C GLU A 402 23.51 -10.99 11.98
N VAL A 403 22.71 -11.41 12.96
CA VAL A 403 21.26 -11.23 12.94
C VAL A 403 20.93 -9.78 13.30
N PRO A 404 20.21 -9.04 12.43
CA PRO A 404 19.83 -7.66 12.72
C PRO A 404 18.90 -7.60 13.93
N LEU A 405 18.87 -6.44 14.60
CA LEU A 405 17.90 -6.19 15.65
C LEU A 405 16.50 -6.02 15.06
N GLU A 406 15.48 -6.34 15.85
CA GLU A 406 14.10 -6.08 15.45
C GLU A 406 13.86 -4.57 15.40
N PRO A 407 13.39 -4.02 14.26
CA PRO A 407 13.39 -2.58 13.99
C PRO A 407 12.51 -1.76 14.93
N TYR A 408 11.41 -2.32 15.45
CA TYR A 408 10.50 -1.60 16.33
C TYR A 408 11.02 -1.53 17.78
N THR A 409 11.44 -2.66 18.34
CA THR A 409 11.82 -2.75 19.75
C THR A 409 13.30 -2.50 19.99
N GLY A 410 14.13 -2.57 18.94
CA GLY A 410 15.59 -2.60 19.05
C GLY A 410 16.14 -3.83 19.78
N LYS A 411 15.29 -4.81 20.09
CA LYS A 411 15.68 -6.04 20.79
C LYS A 411 16.11 -7.10 19.77
N PRO A 412 16.97 -8.06 20.15
CA PRO A 412 17.29 -9.20 19.29
C PRO A 412 16.06 -10.05 18.99
N PHE A 413 16.01 -10.63 17.80
CA PHE A 413 15.08 -11.72 17.51
C PHE A 413 15.38 -12.95 18.37
N ILE A 414 14.34 -13.74 18.67
CA ILE A 414 14.47 -14.96 19.46
C ILE A 414 14.63 -16.14 18.50
N ILE A 415 15.76 -16.82 18.57
CA ILE A 415 16.07 -18.00 17.75
C ILE A 415 15.79 -19.26 18.57
N ASP A 416 14.91 -20.11 18.06
CA ASP A 416 14.65 -21.44 18.58
C ASP A 416 15.40 -22.48 17.71
N GLN A 417 16.55 -22.93 18.21
CA GLN A 417 17.41 -23.89 17.52
C GLN A 417 16.78 -25.29 17.44
N GLU A 418 15.93 -25.66 18.41
CA GLU A 418 15.27 -26.98 18.43
C GLU A 418 14.13 -27.03 17.40
N ALA A 419 13.32 -25.98 17.35
CA ALA A 419 12.24 -25.85 16.37
C ALA A 419 12.74 -25.42 14.98
N GLY A 420 13.98 -24.91 14.87
CA GLY A 420 14.51 -24.35 13.63
C GLY A 420 13.74 -23.10 13.19
N THR A 421 13.36 -22.25 14.13
CA THR A 421 12.54 -21.05 13.86
C THR A 421 13.14 -19.79 14.47
N ILE A 422 12.73 -18.65 13.95
CA ILE A 422 12.99 -17.33 14.50
C ILE A 422 11.66 -16.62 14.76
N ARG A 423 11.56 -15.89 15.88
CA ARG A 423 10.37 -15.11 16.24
C ARG A 423 10.74 -13.72 16.72
N VAL A 424 9.78 -12.81 16.63
CA VAL A 424 9.86 -11.47 17.22
C VAL A 424 10.03 -11.56 18.75
N PRO A 425 10.67 -10.58 19.39
CA PRO A 425 10.79 -10.52 20.85
C PRO A 425 9.43 -10.39 21.52
N GLU A 426 9.35 -10.73 22.80
CA GLU A 426 8.13 -10.57 23.59
C GLU A 426 7.85 -9.08 23.81
N ASP A 427 6.71 -8.63 23.26
CA ASP A 427 6.21 -7.27 23.34
C ASP A 427 4.68 -7.25 23.17
N PRO A 428 3.93 -6.47 23.97
CA PRO A 428 2.47 -6.38 23.86
C PRO A 428 1.97 -6.02 22.46
N TRP A 429 2.75 -5.25 21.69
CA TRP A 429 2.40 -4.89 20.32
C TRP A 429 2.39 -6.12 19.40
N PHE A 430 3.43 -6.95 19.44
CA PHE A 430 3.51 -8.19 18.66
C PHE A 430 2.47 -9.22 19.08
N GLU A 431 2.21 -9.34 20.38
CA GLU A 431 1.15 -10.20 20.91
C GLU A 431 -0.22 -9.81 20.34
N SER A 432 -0.50 -8.50 20.21
CA SER A 432 -1.75 -8.01 19.63
C SER A 432 -1.91 -8.36 18.15
N MET A 433 -0.81 -8.63 17.44
CA MET A 433 -0.79 -9.03 16.03
C MET A 433 -0.80 -10.55 15.82
N ASN A 434 -0.60 -11.34 16.89
CA ASN A 434 -0.43 -12.79 16.80
C ASN A 434 0.66 -13.18 15.77
N TYR A 435 1.82 -12.53 15.86
CA TYR A 435 2.93 -12.70 14.93
C TYR A 435 3.47 -14.15 14.97
N GLN A 436 3.54 -14.82 13.83
CA GLN A 436 3.93 -16.23 13.76
C GLN A 436 5.46 -16.39 13.64
N PRO A 437 6.06 -17.44 14.22
CA PRO A 437 7.45 -17.78 13.97
C PRO A 437 7.72 -18.06 12.49
N VAL A 438 8.89 -17.67 12.01
CA VAL A 438 9.38 -17.94 10.66
C VAL A 438 10.38 -19.09 10.71
N LYS A 439 10.29 -20.05 9.78
CA LYS A 439 11.26 -21.14 9.68
C LYS A 439 12.60 -20.62 9.19
N ILE A 440 13.69 -21.03 9.84
CA ILE A 440 15.05 -20.74 9.38
C ILE A 440 15.32 -21.66 8.17
N PRO A 441 15.72 -21.11 7.01
CA PRO A 441 15.92 -21.91 5.82
C PRO A 441 17.15 -22.81 6.01
N VAL A 442 17.08 -24.05 5.49
CA VAL A 442 18.23 -24.96 5.50
C VAL A 442 19.08 -24.64 4.27
N LEU A 443 20.14 -23.85 4.46
CA LEU A 443 21.08 -23.55 3.40
C LEU A 443 21.97 -24.76 3.14
N LYS A 444 21.89 -25.32 1.94
CA LYS A 444 22.75 -26.43 1.53
C LYS A 444 24.10 -25.86 1.10
N GLN A 445 25.14 -26.12 1.89
CA GLN A 445 26.51 -25.69 1.58
C GLN A 445 27.01 -26.39 0.30
N ARG A 446 27.70 -25.65 -0.56
CA ARG A 446 28.35 -26.17 -1.78
C ARG A 446 29.49 -27.12 -1.47
#